data_AF-A0A6F9ACF0-F1
#
_entry.id   AF-A0A6F9ACF0-F1
#
_cell.length_a   1.000
_cell.length_b   1.000
_cell.length_c   1.000
_cell.angle_alpha   90.00
_cell.angle_beta   90.00
_cell.angle_gamma   90.00
#
_symmetry.space_group_name_H-M   'P 1'
#
loop_
_entity.id
_entity.type
_entity.pdbx_description
1 polymer ?
#
loop_
_entity_poly.entity_id
_entity_poly.type
_entity_poly.pdbx_seq_one_letter_code
_entity_poly.pdbx_strand_id
1 'polypeptide(L)'
;FQLNPSLTGVIPESGLLICIGWVLGGIICGANKAQTFRLQPFTFFFYLLPQIILDAGYSMPNKLFFSNLGTILVYALLLFGSLIAAVDPVAVIAVFEEVHVNEVLYILVFGESLLNDGVTVVISFFVVALGGSLVGVIFGLLISLLTRCTKNIQIIEPGFIFVLGYLSYLTAEMLSLSAILSCTFCGICCQKYINANMDERSVSTVRYVMKVFANGSETIIFVFLGISAIDPSIWVWNTAFILLTLLFIFVFRFI
;
A
#
# COMPACT_ATOMS: atom_id res chain seq x y z
N PHE A 1 -0.17 -23.55 -1.53
CA PHE A 1 0.37 -24.08 -2.80
C PHE A 1 1.85 -23.71 -2.86
N GLN A 2 2.72 -24.50 -2.26
CA GLN A 2 4.16 -24.41 -2.54
C GLN A 2 4.39 -25.23 -3.81
N LEU A 3 4.62 -24.55 -4.94
CA LEU A 3 5.10 -25.26 -6.13
C LEU A 3 6.48 -25.87 -5.81
N ASN A 4 6.69 -27.07 -6.33
CA ASN A 4 7.89 -27.89 -6.23
C ASN A 4 9.20 -27.08 -6.00
N PRO A 5 9.95 -27.33 -4.90
CA PRO A 5 11.14 -26.54 -4.53
C PRO A 5 12.22 -26.46 -5.63
N SER A 6 12.20 -27.38 -6.59
CA SER A 6 13.13 -27.36 -7.74
C SER A 6 12.79 -26.32 -8.81
N LEU A 7 11.53 -25.87 -8.94
CA LEU A 7 11.10 -24.84 -9.91
C LEU A 7 11.20 -23.42 -9.34
N THR A 8 10.94 -23.25 -8.04
CA THR A 8 11.05 -21.97 -7.32
C THR A 8 12.51 -21.52 -7.11
N GLY A 9 13.49 -22.40 -7.31
CA GLY A 9 14.91 -22.03 -7.29
C GLY A 9 15.39 -21.25 -8.52
N VAL A 10 14.64 -21.27 -9.64
CA VAL A 10 15.06 -20.65 -10.91
C VAL A 10 14.19 -19.45 -11.28
N ILE A 11 12.88 -19.49 -10.97
CA ILE A 11 11.94 -18.40 -11.29
C ILE A 11 11.13 -18.04 -10.05
N PRO A 12 11.08 -16.76 -9.62
CA PRO A 12 10.25 -16.33 -8.51
C PRO A 12 8.77 -16.51 -8.81
N GLU A 13 7.97 -16.87 -7.81
CA GLU A 13 6.53 -17.12 -7.97
C GLU A 13 5.78 -15.92 -8.58
N SER A 14 6.14 -14.69 -8.18
CA SER A 14 5.62 -13.45 -8.76
C SER A 14 5.95 -13.30 -10.24
N GLY A 15 7.14 -13.74 -10.67
CA GLY A 15 7.54 -13.75 -12.08
C GLY A 15 6.68 -14.71 -12.91
N LEU A 16 6.41 -15.91 -12.38
CA LEU A 16 5.52 -16.88 -13.03
C LEU A 16 4.10 -16.32 -13.19
N LEU A 17 3.57 -15.64 -12.16
CA LEU A 17 2.25 -15.03 -12.20
C LEU A 17 2.15 -13.88 -13.22
N ILE A 18 3.19 -13.06 -13.34
CA ILE A 18 3.28 -12.02 -14.37
C ILE A 18 3.32 -12.67 -15.77
N CYS A 19 4.10 -13.74 -15.96
CA CYS A 19 4.13 -14.47 -17.23
C CYS A 19 2.76 -15.05 -17.59
N ILE A 20 2.04 -15.62 -16.61
CA ILE A 20 0.66 -16.10 -16.80
C ILE A 20 -0.26 -14.95 -17.21
N GLY A 21 -0.19 -13.82 -16.51
CA GLY A 21 -0.95 -12.61 -16.85
C GLY A 21 -0.67 -12.11 -18.26
N TRP A 22 0.59 -12.12 -18.68
CA TRP A 22 1.00 -11.76 -20.04
C TRP A 22 0.39 -12.73 -21.07
N VAL A 23 0.50 -14.05 -20.87
CA VAL A 23 -0.13 -15.03 -21.78
C VAL A 23 -1.64 -14.82 -21.88
N LEU A 24 -2.32 -14.61 -20.76
CA LEU A 24 -3.76 -14.34 -20.73
C LEU A 24 -4.12 -13.04 -21.45
N GLY A 25 -3.35 -11.97 -21.24
CA GLY A 25 -3.53 -10.69 -21.95
C GLY A 25 -3.35 -10.84 -23.47
N GLY A 26 -2.39 -11.67 -23.89
CA GLY A 26 -2.15 -11.97 -25.31
C GLY A 26 -3.31 -12.72 -25.96
N ILE A 27 -3.90 -13.70 -25.25
CA ILE A 27 -5.10 -14.42 -25.71
C ILE A 27 -6.30 -13.46 -25.85
N ILE A 28 -6.49 -12.55 -24.89
CA ILE A 28 -7.57 -11.56 -24.92
C ILE A 28 -7.40 -10.59 -26.09
N CYS A 29 -6.18 -10.12 -26.30
CA CYS A 29 -5.82 -9.27 -27.44
C CYS A 29 -6.09 -9.99 -28.77
N GLY A 30 -5.68 -11.25 -28.90
CA GLY A 30 -5.93 -12.08 -30.08
C GLY A 30 -7.41 -12.38 -30.34
N ALA A 31 -8.27 -12.32 -29.32
CA ALA A 31 -9.71 -12.50 -29.44
C ALA A 31 -10.49 -11.25 -29.91
N ASN A 32 -9.78 -10.19 -30.36
CA ASN A 32 -10.36 -8.90 -30.81
C ASN A 32 -11.28 -8.22 -29.80
N LYS A 33 -11.18 -8.60 -28.52
CA LYS A 33 -11.82 -7.84 -27.43
C LYS A 33 -10.86 -6.72 -27.07
N ALA A 34 -11.30 -5.47 -27.22
CA ALA A 34 -10.65 -4.34 -26.58
C ALA A 34 -10.40 -4.71 -25.11
N GLN A 35 -9.21 -4.44 -24.59
CA GLN A 35 -8.75 -4.91 -23.29
C GLN A 35 -9.67 -4.35 -22.16
N THR A 36 -10.77 -5.04 -21.87
CA THR A 36 -11.81 -4.56 -20.94
C THR A 36 -11.43 -4.75 -19.47
N PHE A 37 -10.38 -5.52 -19.19
CA PHE A 37 -9.97 -5.88 -17.84
C PHE A 37 -8.69 -5.15 -17.46
N ARG A 38 -8.81 -3.85 -17.17
CA ARG A 38 -7.75 -3.06 -16.55
C ARG A 38 -7.97 -3.03 -15.03
N LEU A 39 -6.88 -3.13 -14.27
CA LEU A 39 -6.94 -2.96 -12.82
C LEU A 39 -7.27 -1.49 -12.52
N GLN A 40 -8.52 -1.23 -12.14
CA GLN A 40 -8.91 0.11 -11.71
C GLN A 40 -8.29 0.39 -10.33
N PRO A 41 -7.74 1.61 -10.09
CA PRO A 41 -7.19 1.99 -8.79
C PRO A 41 -8.18 1.77 -7.64
N PHE A 42 -9.47 2.01 -7.89
CA PHE A 42 -10.53 1.75 -6.92
C PHE A 42 -10.55 0.29 -6.45
N THR A 43 -10.49 -0.68 -7.38
CA THR A 43 -10.46 -2.10 -7.02
C THR A 43 -9.20 -2.46 -6.22
N PHE A 44 -8.06 -1.89 -6.60
CA PHE A 44 -6.80 -2.10 -5.90
C PHE A 44 -6.85 -1.58 -4.46
N PHE A 45 -7.18 -0.30 -4.27
CA PHE A 45 -7.15 0.34 -2.96
C PHE A 45 -8.26 -0.15 -2.02
N PHE A 46 -9.47 -0.42 -2.52
CA PHE A 46 -10.58 -0.82 -1.66
C PHE A 46 -10.70 -2.33 -1.42
N TYR A 47 -10.23 -3.20 -2.33
CA TYR A 47 -10.47 -4.64 -2.18
C TYR A 47 -9.19 -5.45 -1.96
N LEU A 48 -8.16 -5.19 -2.76
CA LEU A 48 -6.94 -6.02 -2.77
C LEU A 48 -5.96 -5.58 -1.67
N LEU A 49 -5.73 -4.28 -1.56
CA LEU A 49 -4.74 -3.70 -0.67
C LEU A 49 -5.05 -3.91 0.83
N PRO A 50 -6.29 -3.71 1.33
CA PRO A 50 -6.57 -3.81 2.77
C PRO A 50 -6.27 -5.21 3.34
N GLN A 51 -6.49 -6.27 2.55
CA GLN A 51 -6.24 -7.65 2.96
C GLN A 51 -4.74 -7.93 3.14
N ILE A 52 -3.91 -7.39 2.25
CA ILE A 52 -2.44 -7.51 2.30
C ILE A 52 -1.91 -6.73 3.51
N ILE A 53 -2.38 -5.50 3.70
CA ILE A 53 -1.97 -4.66 4.84
C ILE A 53 -2.37 -5.30 6.17
N LEU A 54 -3.57 -5.88 6.25
CA LEU A 54 -4.05 -6.53 7.47
C LEU A 54 -3.20 -7.75 7.84
N ASP A 55 -2.84 -8.62 6.87
CA ASP A 55 -1.91 -9.74 7.09
C ASP A 55 -0.51 -9.24 7.51
N ALA A 56 0.00 -8.20 6.85
CA ALA A 56 1.28 -7.61 7.16
C ALA A 56 1.31 -7.04 8.58
N GLY A 57 0.30 -6.25 8.97
CA GLY A 57 0.15 -5.69 10.30
C GLY A 57 -0.01 -6.76 11.38
N TYR A 58 -0.80 -7.81 11.12
CA TYR A 58 -0.99 -8.93 12.04
C TYR A 58 0.27 -9.80 12.20
N SER A 59 1.09 -9.94 11.15
CA SER A 59 2.32 -10.73 11.18
C SER A 59 3.53 -9.94 11.74
N MET A 60 3.39 -8.63 11.89
CA MET A 60 4.49 -7.75 12.31
C MET A 60 4.85 -7.94 13.79
N PRO A 61 6.15 -8.03 14.16
CA PRO A 61 6.54 -8.10 15.56
C PRO A 61 6.50 -6.71 16.22
N ASN A 62 5.55 -6.54 17.16
CA ASN A 62 5.26 -5.25 17.79
C ASN A 62 6.49 -4.55 18.40
N LYS A 63 7.38 -5.27 19.10
CA LYS A 63 8.57 -4.66 19.74
C LYS A 63 9.51 -3.98 18.74
N LEU A 64 9.78 -4.64 17.62
CA LEU A 64 10.69 -4.14 16.59
C LEU A 64 10.09 -2.95 15.84
N PHE A 65 8.77 -2.99 15.60
CA PHE A 65 8.06 -1.89 14.96
C PHE A 65 8.10 -0.61 15.80
N PHE A 66 7.70 -0.67 17.07
CA PHE A 66 7.68 0.52 17.93
C PHE A 66 9.08 1.07 18.23
N SER A 67 10.11 0.23 18.28
CA SER A 67 11.50 0.67 18.46
C SER A 67 12.04 1.44 17.25
N ASN A 68 11.52 1.19 16.05
CA ASN A 68 11.98 1.80 14.80
C ASN A 68 10.96 2.78 14.19
N LEU A 69 9.89 3.10 14.92
CA LEU A 69 8.79 3.93 14.42
C LEU A 69 9.28 5.31 13.97
N GLY A 70 10.22 5.92 14.70
CA GLY A 70 10.84 7.18 14.32
C GLY A 70 11.53 7.11 12.97
N THR A 71 12.33 6.06 12.74
CA THR A 71 13.01 5.83 11.46
C THR A 71 12.03 5.60 10.31
N ILE A 72 10.97 4.83 10.54
CA ILE A 72 9.90 4.58 9.56
C ILE A 72 9.21 5.91 9.17
N LEU A 73 8.88 6.74 10.16
CA LEU A 73 8.23 8.03 9.94
C LEU A 73 9.14 9.00 9.17
N VAL A 74 10.43 9.04 9.51
CA VAL A 74 11.42 9.87 8.81
C VAL A 74 11.59 9.42 7.37
N TYR A 75 11.68 8.12 7.09
CA TYR A 75 11.72 7.62 5.71
C TYR A 75 10.45 7.97 4.92
N ALA A 76 9.27 7.87 5.55
CA ALA A 76 8.01 8.25 4.93
C ALA A 76 7.96 9.76 4.61
N LEU A 77 8.38 10.62 5.54
CA LEU A 77 8.49 12.05 5.34
C LEU A 77 9.49 12.41 4.24
N LEU A 78 10.65 11.75 4.20
CA LEU A 78 11.69 12.01 3.20
C LEU A 78 11.22 11.61 1.80
N LEU A 79 10.61 10.43 1.65
CA LEU A 79 10.03 10.00 0.37
C LEU A 79 8.93 10.94 -0.11
N PHE A 80 8.02 11.33 0.78
CA PHE A 80 6.94 12.24 0.43
C PHE A 80 7.46 13.65 0.08
N GLY A 81 8.41 14.16 0.86
CA GLY A 81 9.09 15.43 0.59
C GLY A 81 9.87 15.42 -0.74
N SER A 82 10.54 14.31 -1.07
CA SER A 82 11.24 14.15 -2.34
C SER A 82 10.28 14.11 -3.53
N LEU A 83 9.10 13.49 -3.39
CA LEU A 83 8.10 13.45 -4.45
C LEU A 83 7.59 14.86 -4.77
N ILE A 84 7.27 15.67 -3.76
CA ILE A 84 6.80 17.04 -3.93
C ILE A 84 7.89 17.93 -4.51
N ALA A 85 9.12 17.83 -4.01
CA ALA A 85 10.25 18.59 -4.53
C ALA A 85 10.52 18.34 -6.02
N ALA A 86 10.19 17.14 -6.52
CA ALA A 86 10.33 16.80 -7.93
C ALA A 86 9.22 17.38 -8.83
N VAL A 87 8.06 17.76 -8.27
CA VAL A 87 6.90 18.26 -9.04
C VAL A 87 7.02 19.75 -9.39
N ASP A 88 7.89 20.50 -8.71
CA ASP A 88 7.84 21.98 -8.71
C ASP A 88 8.77 22.76 -9.68
N PRO A 89 9.90 22.24 -10.24
CA PRO A 89 10.78 23.12 -11.02
C PRO A 89 10.27 23.44 -12.44
N VAL A 90 9.38 22.64 -13.03
CA VAL A 90 8.99 22.79 -14.45
C VAL A 90 7.82 23.76 -14.65
N ALA A 91 6.84 23.76 -13.75
CA ALA A 91 5.69 24.66 -13.82
C ALA A 91 6.11 26.13 -13.55
N VAL A 92 7.09 26.33 -12.66
CA VAL A 92 7.62 27.65 -12.32
C VAL A 92 8.43 28.24 -13.47
N ILE A 93 9.28 27.44 -14.14
CA ILE A 93 10.08 27.91 -15.29
C ILE A 93 9.20 28.29 -16.49
N ALA A 94 8.11 27.56 -16.74
CA ALA A 94 7.21 27.84 -17.88
C ALA A 94 6.38 29.12 -17.71
N VAL A 95 6.07 29.51 -16.47
CA VAL A 95 5.32 30.76 -16.16
C VAL A 95 6.25 31.97 -16.09
N PHE A 96 7.55 31.75 -15.86
CA PHE A 96 8.60 32.78 -15.76
C PHE A 96 8.83 33.56 -17.07
N GLU A 97 8.32 33.10 -18.21
CA GLU A 97 8.57 33.72 -19.52
C GLU A 97 7.52 34.79 -19.91
N GLU A 98 6.37 34.88 -19.24
CA GLU A 98 5.23 35.66 -19.77
C GLU A 98 4.82 36.93 -18.99
N VAL A 99 5.25 37.17 -17.75
CA VAL A 99 4.60 38.21 -16.93
C VAL A 99 5.58 39.26 -16.37
N HIS A 100 5.69 40.40 -17.06
CA HIS A 100 6.40 41.61 -16.65
C HIS A 100 5.77 42.32 -15.43
N VAL A 101 5.79 41.69 -14.24
CA VAL A 101 5.42 42.30 -12.95
C VAL A 101 6.67 42.56 -12.11
N ASN A 102 6.60 43.48 -11.15
CA ASN A 102 7.70 43.80 -10.23
C ASN A 102 8.26 42.52 -9.56
N GLU A 103 9.47 42.14 -9.98
CA GLU A 103 10.14 40.88 -9.66
C GLU A 103 10.28 40.65 -8.15
N VAL A 104 10.47 41.72 -7.36
CA VAL A 104 10.71 41.62 -5.91
C VAL A 104 9.45 41.23 -5.15
N LEU A 105 8.30 41.86 -5.45
CA LEU A 105 7.03 41.56 -4.78
C LEU A 105 6.54 40.15 -5.16
N TYR A 106 6.76 39.75 -6.42
CA TYR A 106 6.46 38.41 -6.90
C TYR A 106 7.31 37.34 -6.21
N ILE A 107 8.64 37.53 -6.13
CA ILE A 107 9.54 36.59 -5.43
C ILE A 107 9.17 36.45 -3.95
N LEU A 108 8.76 37.55 -3.29
CA LEU A 108 8.33 37.52 -1.90
C LEU A 108 7.03 36.72 -1.71
N VAL A 109 6.01 37.00 -2.53
CA VAL A 109 4.68 36.33 -2.48
C VAL A 109 4.74 34.87 -2.96
N PHE A 110 5.66 34.55 -3.84
CA PHE A 110 5.92 33.17 -4.25
C PHE A 110 6.64 32.40 -3.14
N GLY A 111 7.67 32.99 -2.52
CA GLY A 111 8.40 32.39 -1.40
C GLY A 111 7.50 32.12 -0.18
N GLU A 112 6.56 33.02 0.13
CA GLU A 112 5.61 32.82 1.22
C GLU A 112 4.61 31.69 0.92
N SER A 113 4.14 31.59 -0.34
CA SER A 113 3.21 30.53 -0.77
C SER A 113 3.88 29.15 -0.73
N LEU A 114 5.12 29.04 -1.20
CA LEU A 114 5.90 27.80 -1.12
C LEU A 114 6.16 27.36 0.32
N LEU A 115 6.55 28.30 1.20
CA LEU A 115 6.74 27.99 2.62
C LEU A 115 5.42 27.58 3.27
N ASN A 116 4.32 28.24 2.94
CA ASN A 116 3.00 27.90 3.45
C ASN A 116 2.53 26.51 3.00
N ASP A 117 2.74 26.16 1.72
CA ASP A 117 2.39 24.83 1.19
C ASP A 117 3.24 23.73 1.81
N GLY A 118 4.56 23.97 1.94
CA GLY A 118 5.48 23.06 2.61
C GLY A 118 5.09 22.80 4.07
N VAL A 119 4.80 23.86 4.83
CA VAL A 119 4.38 23.75 6.24
C VAL A 119 3.02 23.04 6.35
N THR A 120 2.06 23.38 5.49
CA THR A 120 0.73 22.75 5.48
C THR A 120 0.84 21.25 5.22
N VAL A 121 1.67 20.84 4.27
CA VAL A 121 1.92 19.42 3.97
C VAL A 121 2.48 18.67 5.18
N VAL A 122 3.49 19.25 5.86
CA VAL A 122 4.07 18.61 7.04
C VAL A 122 3.00 18.43 8.13
N ILE A 123 2.21 19.47 8.40
CA ILE A 123 1.13 19.41 9.39
C ILE A 123 0.08 18.36 8.99
N SER A 124 -0.38 18.38 7.74
CA SER A 124 -1.34 17.41 7.22
C SER A 124 -0.83 15.97 7.33
N PHE A 125 0.46 15.72 7.07
CA PHE A 125 1.06 14.40 7.23
C PHE A 125 0.91 13.89 8.67
N PHE A 126 1.23 14.71 9.68
CA PHE A 126 1.07 14.31 11.07
C PHE A 126 -0.40 14.09 11.46
N VAL A 127 -1.31 14.96 11.04
CA VAL A 127 -2.74 14.84 11.34
C VAL A 127 -3.32 13.55 10.74
N VAL A 128 -3.03 13.31 9.45
CA VAL A 128 -3.52 12.14 8.71
C VAL A 128 -2.91 10.84 9.24
N ALA A 129 -1.62 10.86 9.60
CA ALA A 129 -0.92 9.69 10.14
C ALA A 129 -1.36 9.35 11.57
N LEU A 130 -1.40 10.33 12.48
CA LEU A 130 -1.82 10.12 13.87
C LEU A 130 -3.31 9.80 13.96
N GLY A 131 -4.14 10.50 13.18
CA GLY A 131 -5.57 10.24 13.10
C GLY A 131 -5.87 8.82 12.59
N GLY A 132 -5.23 8.40 11.49
CA GLY A 132 -5.37 7.04 10.97
C GLY A 132 -4.95 6.00 12.00
N SER A 133 -3.80 6.20 12.66
CA SER A 133 -3.30 5.31 13.72
C SER A 133 -4.28 5.19 14.90
N LEU A 134 -4.87 6.31 15.34
CA LEU A 134 -5.86 6.34 16.43
C LEU A 134 -7.12 5.55 16.08
N VAL A 135 -7.66 5.74 14.88
CA VAL A 135 -8.82 4.98 14.39
C VAL A 135 -8.50 3.48 14.38
N GLY A 136 -7.32 3.10 13.89
CA GLY A 136 -6.85 1.72 13.90
C GLY A 136 -6.79 1.09 15.29
N VAL A 137 -6.29 1.83 16.29
CA VAL A 137 -6.25 1.36 17.68
C VAL A 137 -7.66 1.18 18.26
N ILE A 138 -8.58 2.10 17.98
CA ILE A 138 -9.98 2.01 18.45
C ILE A 138 -10.65 0.74 17.91
N PHE A 139 -10.52 0.46 16.60
CA PHE A 139 -11.07 -0.75 16.00
C PHE A 139 -10.34 -2.02 16.47
N GLY A 140 -9.02 -1.96 16.70
CA GLY A 140 -8.27 -3.07 17.29
C GLY A 140 -8.73 -3.42 18.71
N LEU A 141 -9.07 -2.43 19.53
CA LEU A 141 -9.68 -2.63 20.84
C LEU A 141 -11.10 -3.20 20.73
N LEU A 142 -11.88 -2.74 19.75
CA LEU A 142 -13.22 -3.25 19.49
C LEU A 142 -13.19 -4.72 19.04
N ILE A 143 -12.20 -5.12 18.23
CA ILE A 143 -11.94 -6.53 17.88
C ILE A 143 -11.61 -7.34 19.13
N SER A 144 -10.77 -6.81 20.02
CA SER A 144 -10.45 -7.46 21.31
C SER A 144 -11.71 -7.72 22.14
N LEU A 145 -12.60 -6.72 22.24
CA LEU A 145 -13.87 -6.84 22.95
C LEU A 145 -14.77 -7.91 22.33
N LEU A 146 -14.97 -7.87 21.00
CA LEU A 146 -15.82 -8.81 20.29
C LEU A 146 -15.30 -10.24 20.35
N THR A 147 -13.97 -10.42 20.26
CA THR A 147 -13.32 -11.73 20.39
C THR A 147 -13.56 -12.32 21.78
N ARG A 148 -13.64 -11.47 22.82
CA ARG A 148 -13.97 -11.93 24.17
C ARG A 148 -15.42 -12.41 24.31
N CYS A 149 -16.35 -11.83 23.56
CA CYS A 149 -17.76 -12.20 23.57
C CYS A 149 -18.08 -13.48 22.78
N THR A 150 -17.30 -13.77 21.73
CA THR A 150 -17.60 -14.86 20.75
C THR A 150 -16.86 -16.18 21.04
N LYS A 151 -16.31 -16.37 22.24
CA LYS A 151 -15.51 -17.57 22.61
C LYS A 151 -16.17 -18.93 22.33
N ASN A 152 -17.50 -19.00 22.28
CA ASN A 152 -18.23 -20.24 22.06
C ASN A 152 -18.34 -20.67 20.58
N ILE A 153 -18.01 -19.82 19.61
CA ILE A 153 -18.20 -20.12 18.18
C ILE A 153 -16.90 -19.83 17.40
N GLN A 154 -15.98 -20.80 17.42
CA GLN A 154 -14.61 -20.68 16.89
C GLN A 154 -14.53 -20.45 15.36
N ILE A 155 -15.54 -20.85 14.60
CA ILE A 155 -15.53 -20.74 13.12
C ILE A 155 -15.74 -19.30 12.64
N ILE A 156 -16.42 -18.46 13.44
CA ILE A 156 -16.79 -17.10 13.04
C ILE A 156 -15.69 -16.08 13.39
N GLU A 157 -14.77 -16.42 14.29
CA GLU A 157 -13.71 -15.52 14.78
C GLU A 157 -12.86 -14.90 13.65
N PRO A 158 -12.36 -15.65 12.64
CA PRO A 158 -11.62 -15.07 11.52
C PRO A 158 -12.44 -14.04 10.74
N GLY A 159 -13.72 -14.33 10.48
CA GLY A 159 -14.61 -13.47 9.71
C GLY A 159 -14.77 -12.09 10.34
N PHE A 160 -14.95 -12.02 11.66
CA PHE A 160 -15.04 -10.74 12.37
C PHE A 160 -13.78 -9.90 12.24
N ILE A 161 -12.60 -10.52 12.29
CA ILE A 161 -11.33 -9.80 12.19
C ILE A 161 -11.18 -9.15 10.80
N PHE A 162 -11.56 -9.85 9.72
CA PHE A 162 -11.55 -9.26 8.38
C PHE A 162 -12.55 -8.12 8.24
N VAL A 163 -13.79 -8.34 8.68
CA VAL A 163 -14.86 -7.34 8.54
C VAL A 163 -14.51 -6.07 9.32
N LEU A 164 -14.00 -6.21 10.55
CA LEU A 164 -13.63 -5.07 11.38
C LEU A 164 -12.33 -4.40 10.93
N GLY A 165 -11.35 -5.18 10.46
CA GLY A 165 -10.14 -4.64 9.83
C GLY A 165 -10.46 -3.81 8.59
N TYR A 166 -11.42 -4.28 7.77
CA TYR A 166 -11.91 -3.54 6.61
C TYR A 166 -12.75 -2.32 7.01
N LEU A 167 -13.58 -2.42 8.04
CA LEU A 167 -14.35 -1.28 8.54
C LEU A 167 -13.45 -0.17 9.09
N SER A 168 -12.31 -0.52 9.70
CA SER A 168 -11.28 0.43 10.13
C SER A 168 -10.69 1.21 8.94
N TYR A 169 -10.46 0.51 7.82
CA TYR A 169 -9.98 1.12 6.58
C TYR A 169 -11.01 2.11 6.02
N LEU A 170 -12.27 1.67 5.86
CA LEU A 170 -13.35 2.51 5.34
C LEU A 170 -13.62 3.73 6.23
N THR A 171 -13.62 3.55 7.56
CA THR A 171 -13.85 4.66 8.50
C THR A 171 -12.75 5.72 8.38
N ALA A 172 -11.48 5.30 8.27
CA ALA A 172 -10.37 6.21 8.08
C ALA A 172 -10.44 6.95 6.73
N GLU A 173 -10.85 6.26 5.66
CA GLU A 173 -11.08 6.87 4.35
C GLU A 173 -12.19 7.95 4.41
N MET A 174 -13.30 7.67 5.08
CA MET A 174 -14.41 8.63 5.24
C MET A 174 -14.03 9.87 6.05
N LEU A 175 -13.01 9.76 6.91
CA LEU A 175 -12.48 10.87 7.71
C LEU A 175 -11.33 11.61 7.01
N SER A 176 -10.99 11.25 5.76
CA SER A 176 -9.81 11.76 5.05
C SER A 176 -8.50 11.56 5.82
N LEU A 177 -8.41 10.46 6.58
CA LEU A 177 -7.24 10.04 7.35
C LEU A 177 -6.51 8.89 6.62
N SER A 178 -5.34 8.48 7.13
CA SER A 178 -4.60 7.38 6.49
C SER A 178 -5.28 6.03 6.75
N ALA A 179 -6.02 5.53 5.75
CA ALA A 179 -6.68 4.23 5.79
C ALA A 179 -5.69 3.06 5.91
N ILE A 180 -4.53 3.19 5.26
CA ILE A 180 -3.42 2.21 5.31
C ILE A 180 -2.88 2.11 6.75
N LEU A 181 -2.57 3.24 7.39
CA LEU A 181 -2.09 3.25 8.78
C LEU A 181 -3.17 2.74 9.74
N SER A 182 -4.42 3.14 9.56
CA SER A 182 -5.55 2.62 10.34
C SER A 182 -5.65 1.09 10.29
N CYS A 183 -5.62 0.50 9.10
CA CYS A 183 -5.69 -0.96 8.95
C CYS A 183 -4.43 -1.66 9.54
N THR A 184 -3.25 -1.05 9.36
CA THR A 184 -1.98 -1.57 9.91
C THR A 184 -2.01 -1.60 11.44
N PHE A 185 -2.35 -0.49 12.08
CA PHE A 185 -2.43 -0.39 13.54
C PHE A 185 -3.53 -1.29 14.11
N CYS A 186 -4.65 -1.43 13.39
CA CYS A 186 -5.69 -2.40 13.72
C CYS A 186 -5.11 -3.84 13.74
N GLY A 187 -4.39 -4.26 12.70
CA GLY A 187 -3.75 -5.58 12.62
C GLY A 187 -2.70 -5.82 13.74
N ILE A 188 -1.85 -4.83 13.99
CA ILE A 188 -0.82 -4.85 15.06
C ILE A 188 -1.46 -5.04 16.44
N CYS A 189 -2.52 -4.28 16.73
CA CYS A 189 -3.26 -4.41 17.98
C CYS A 189 -3.91 -5.81 18.09
N CYS A 190 -4.57 -6.26 17.02
CA CYS A 190 -5.24 -7.55 16.97
C CYS A 190 -4.30 -8.72 17.25
N GLN A 191 -3.06 -8.69 16.78
CA GLN A 191 -2.07 -9.75 17.02
C GLN A 191 -1.93 -10.09 18.51
N LYS A 192 -1.81 -9.07 19.37
CA LYS A 192 -1.62 -9.28 20.81
C LYS A 192 -2.90 -9.76 21.51
N TYR A 193 -4.06 -9.24 21.09
CA TYR A 193 -5.34 -9.58 21.68
C TYR A 193 -5.85 -10.96 21.28
N ILE A 194 -5.68 -11.35 20.00
CA ILE A 194 -6.05 -12.68 19.48
C ILE A 194 -5.26 -13.77 20.20
N ASN A 195 -3.94 -13.59 20.35
CA ASN A 195 -3.10 -14.55 21.07
C ASN A 195 -3.44 -14.67 22.57
N ALA A 196 -4.06 -13.65 23.17
CA ALA A 196 -4.45 -13.66 24.57
C ALA A 196 -5.88 -14.18 24.81
N ASN A 197 -6.79 -14.00 23.85
CA ASN A 197 -8.21 -14.28 24.01
C ASN A 197 -8.66 -15.62 23.39
N MET A 198 -7.95 -16.10 22.37
CA MET A 198 -8.34 -17.28 21.57
C MET A 198 -7.48 -18.51 21.89
N ASP A 199 -8.04 -19.70 21.65
CA ASP A 199 -7.32 -20.96 21.72
C ASP A 199 -6.29 -21.10 20.59
N GLU A 200 -5.20 -21.84 20.81
CA GLU A 200 -4.11 -22.02 19.83
C GLU A 200 -4.60 -22.51 18.46
N ARG A 201 -5.62 -23.39 18.44
CA ARG A 201 -6.20 -23.88 17.19
C ARG A 201 -6.88 -22.77 16.39
N SER A 202 -7.61 -21.89 17.07
CA SER A 202 -8.29 -20.78 16.41
C SER A 202 -7.32 -19.69 15.95
N VAL A 203 -6.29 -19.39 16.75
CA VAL A 203 -5.20 -18.48 16.35
C VAL A 203 -4.50 -18.98 15.08
N SER A 204 -4.21 -20.28 15.00
CA SER A 204 -3.59 -20.86 13.80
C SER A 204 -4.51 -20.77 12.57
N THR A 205 -5.82 -20.92 12.77
CA THR A 205 -6.84 -20.78 11.73
C THR A 205 -6.91 -19.34 11.22
N VAL A 206 -6.98 -18.35 12.11
CA VAL A 206 -6.96 -16.92 11.75
C VAL A 206 -5.72 -16.59 10.92
N ARG A 207 -4.54 -17.01 11.38
CA ARG A 207 -3.28 -16.78 10.67
C ARG A 207 -3.29 -17.40 9.28
N TYR A 208 -3.77 -18.63 9.15
CA TYR A 208 -3.85 -19.30 7.86
C TYR A 208 -4.81 -18.58 6.91
N VAL A 209 -6.00 -18.21 7.39
CA VAL A 209 -7.00 -17.50 6.57
C VAL A 209 -6.47 -16.12 6.14
N MET A 210 -5.83 -15.36 7.03
CA MET A 210 -5.14 -14.09 6.69
C MET A 210 -4.11 -14.28 5.58
N LYS A 211 -3.26 -15.31 5.70
CA LYS A 211 -2.26 -15.62 4.68
C LYS A 211 -2.89 -15.96 3.34
N VAL A 212 -3.95 -16.76 3.33
CA VAL A 212 -4.65 -17.18 2.10
C VAL A 212 -5.30 -15.99 1.40
N PHE A 213 -5.96 -15.09 2.13
CA PHE A 213 -6.55 -13.89 1.54
C PHE A 213 -5.49 -12.91 1.01
N ALA A 214 -4.42 -12.66 1.77
CA ALA A 214 -3.34 -11.78 1.32
C ALA A 214 -2.63 -12.33 0.07
N ASN A 215 -2.26 -13.62 0.08
CA ASN A 215 -1.64 -14.26 -1.08
C ASN A 215 -2.58 -14.32 -2.29
N GLY A 216 -3.90 -14.48 -2.05
CA GLY A 216 -4.91 -14.41 -3.10
C GLY A 216 -4.95 -13.02 -3.76
N SER A 217 -4.96 -11.97 -2.95
CA SER A 217 -4.92 -10.58 -3.44
C SER A 217 -3.62 -10.25 -4.18
N GLU A 218 -2.47 -10.70 -3.66
CA GLU A 218 -1.17 -10.53 -4.31
C GLU A 218 -1.11 -11.24 -5.67
N THR A 219 -1.66 -12.46 -5.74
CA THR A 219 -1.76 -13.24 -7.00
C THR A 219 -2.58 -12.50 -8.04
N ILE A 220 -3.71 -11.92 -7.64
CA ILE A 220 -4.58 -11.13 -8.51
C ILE A 220 -3.80 -9.92 -9.05
N ILE A 221 -3.09 -9.18 -8.18
CA ILE A 221 -2.31 -8.00 -8.58
C ILE A 221 -1.27 -8.36 -9.64
N PHE A 222 -0.47 -9.41 -9.44
CA PHE A 222 0.58 -9.80 -10.38
C PHE A 222 0.03 -10.27 -11.74
N VAL A 223 -1.08 -11.00 -11.75
CA VAL A 223 -1.74 -11.41 -13.00
C VAL A 223 -2.27 -10.19 -13.76
N PHE A 224 -2.93 -9.24 -13.08
CA PHE A 224 -3.43 -8.01 -13.72
C PHE A 224 -2.31 -7.11 -14.22
N LEU A 225 -1.18 -7.06 -13.51
CA LEU A 225 0.02 -6.33 -13.96
C LEU A 225 0.60 -6.94 -15.25
N GLY A 226 0.63 -8.27 -15.35
CA GLY A 226 1.02 -8.98 -16.57
C GLY A 226 0.08 -8.72 -17.76
N ILE A 227 -1.24 -8.73 -17.52
CA ILE A 227 -2.25 -8.41 -18.57
C ILE A 227 -2.07 -6.97 -19.08
N SER A 228 -1.82 -6.03 -18.16
CA SER A 228 -1.68 -4.60 -18.48
C SER A 228 -0.43 -4.30 -19.32
N ALA A 229 0.59 -5.15 -19.27
CA ALA A 229 1.84 -4.97 -20.02
C ALA A 229 1.69 -5.11 -21.55
N ILE A 230 0.58 -5.66 -22.05
CA ILE A 230 0.34 -5.91 -23.48
C ILE A 230 -0.32 -4.73 -24.18
N ASP A 231 -0.87 -3.77 -23.42
CA ASP A 231 -1.64 -2.68 -23.99
C ASP A 231 -0.73 -1.67 -24.72
N PRO A 232 -0.82 -1.56 -26.08
CA PRO A 232 0.06 -0.70 -26.86
C PRO A 232 -0.24 0.80 -26.66
N SER A 233 -1.36 1.17 -26.00
CA SER A 233 -1.69 2.56 -25.71
C SER A 233 -0.96 3.13 -24.49
N ILE A 234 -0.50 2.26 -23.58
CA ILE A 234 0.17 2.65 -22.32
C ILE A 234 1.68 2.37 -22.42
N TRP A 235 2.09 1.38 -23.21
CA TRP A 235 3.47 0.95 -23.28
C TRP A 235 4.32 1.85 -24.18
N VAL A 236 4.90 2.88 -23.58
CA VAL A 236 5.95 3.71 -24.21
C VAL A 236 7.30 3.11 -23.86
N TRP A 237 7.95 2.45 -24.82
CA TRP A 237 9.29 1.90 -24.61
C TRP A 237 10.31 3.03 -24.43
N ASN A 238 10.87 3.16 -23.23
CA ASN A 238 11.93 4.11 -22.93
C ASN A 238 13.18 3.36 -22.41
N THR A 239 14.11 3.10 -23.33
CA THR A 239 15.36 2.41 -23.03
C THR A 239 16.20 3.12 -21.96
N ALA A 240 16.21 4.46 -21.96
CA ALA A 240 16.98 5.24 -20.99
C ALA A 240 16.44 5.04 -19.57
N PHE A 241 15.11 5.03 -19.40
CA PHE A 241 14.48 4.77 -18.11
C PHE A 241 14.76 3.35 -17.60
N ILE A 242 14.71 2.35 -18.49
CA ILE A 242 15.01 0.95 -18.14
C ILE A 242 16.47 0.80 -17.71
N LEU A 243 17.41 1.40 -18.44
CA LEU A 243 18.83 1.32 -18.10
C LEU A 243 19.15 2.04 -16.79
N LEU A 244 18.55 3.22 -16.57
CA LEU A 244 18.69 3.98 -15.33
C LEU A 244 18.16 3.20 -14.12
N THR A 245 16.99 2.57 -14.24
CA THR A 245 16.42 1.73 -13.17
C THR A 245 17.29 0.52 -12.88
N LEU A 246 17.83 -0.16 -13.90
CA LEU A 246 18.81 -1.25 -13.71
C LEU A 246 20.09 -0.77 -13.00
N LEU A 247 20.61 0.41 -13.38
CA LEU A 247 21.78 1.01 -12.73
C LEU A 247 21.50 1.29 -11.25
N PHE A 248 20.36 1.91 -10.93
CA PHE A 248 19.98 2.17 -9.53
C PHE A 248 19.85 0.87 -8.73
N ILE A 249 19.21 -0.16 -9.28
CA ILE A 249 19.10 -1.47 -8.62
C ILE A 249 20.50 -2.04 -8.32
N PHE A 250 21.44 -1.92 -9.26
CA PHE A 250 22.79 -2.45 -9.09
C PHE A 250 23.57 -1.68 -8.01
N VAL A 251 23.50 -0.35 -8.03
CA VAL A 251 24.17 0.52 -7.05
C VAL A 251 23.61 0.28 -5.64
N PHE A 252 22.29 0.27 -5.48
CA PHE A 252 21.64 0.04 -4.18
C PHE A 252 21.86 -1.38 -3.64
N ARG A 253 22.10 -2.37 -4.50
CA ARG A 253 22.42 -3.73 -4.06
C ARG A 253 23.89 -3.87 -3.59
N PHE A 254 24.77 -2.99 -4.05
CA PHE A 254 26.20 -3.04 -3.74
C PHE A 254 26.58 -2.19 -2.52
N ILE A 255 25.79 -1.16 -2.21
CA ILE A 255 25.86 -0.36 -0.98
C ILE A 255 25.28 -1.17 0.19
#